data_AF-A0A950WES7-F1
#
_entry.id   AF-A0A950WES7-F1
#
_cell.length_a   1.000
_cell.length_b   1.000
_cell.length_c   1.000
_cell.angle_alpha   90.00
_cell.angle_beta   90.00
_cell.angle_gamma   90.00
#
_symmetry.space_group_name_H-M   'P 1'
#
loop_
_entity.id
_entity.type
_entity.pdbx_description
1 polymer ?
#
loop_
_entity_poly.entity_id
_entity_poly.type
_entity_poly.pdbx_seq_one_letter_code
_entity_poly.pdbx_strand_id
1 'polypeptide(L)'
;MRDYFEKLQRAGAVREITREVSGKHELAAVTQTSQRESDAALLFHKVTGSRFPVMTNIFGSRARLMDMIGAQDGSFCRRWVELMRSPALAPQITAAPNDLEEIKLTDLPQITYFEHDGGPYLTAGVFLAREPGGGVPNLSFHRSQIISDKELRVRLGRSHHLTQYQAKAEARSEALEAAILLGPPVSLVLAAAAPIAYHENEMEVAGKIEGNPLKLRRCQTVDLEVPVDTEIVIEGRILPGLRRPEGPFGEFMGYYVPVGDNHVFEVSAVTARRGALFHGLICGSPEDLRLLEVAVA
;
A
#
# COMPACT_ATOMS: atom_id res chain seq x y z
N MET A 1 10.38 -2.19 1.14
CA MET A 1 10.52 -0.90 0.43
C MET A 1 11.84 -0.20 0.70
N ARG A 2 12.25 -0.12 1.98
CA ARG A 2 13.44 0.60 2.44
C ARG A 2 14.71 0.31 1.65
N ASP A 3 15.13 -0.95 1.54
CA ASP A 3 16.39 -1.32 0.87
C ASP A 3 16.41 -0.87 -0.60
N TYR A 4 15.27 -0.99 -1.28
CA TYR A 4 15.11 -0.51 -2.64
C TYR A 4 15.21 1.02 -2.71
N PHE A 5 14.56 1.72 -1.78
CA PHE A 5 14.65 3.18 -1.72
C PHE A 5 16.08 3.67 -1.42
N GLU A 6 16.79 3.02 -0.51
CA GLU A 6 18.19 3.31 -0.21
C GLU A 6 19.12 3.02 -1.41
N LYS A 7 18.81 2.00 -2.22
CA LYS A 7 19.49 1.76 -3.51
C LYS A 7 19.27 2.96 -4.45
N LEU A 8 18.04 3.47 -4.56
CA LEU A 8 17.76 4.66 -5.38
C LEU A 8 18.49 5.91 -4.87
N GLN A 9 18.53 6.13 -3.56
CA GLN A 9 19.26 7.27 -2.96
C GLN A 9 20.75 7.19 -3.29
N ARG A 10 21.38 6.03 -3.11
CA ARG A 10 22.81 5.82 -3.45
C ARG A 10 23.10 6.02 -4.94
N ALA A 11 22.13 5.71 -5.80
CA ALA A 11 22.24 5.92 -7.24
C ALA A 11 21.94 7.37 -7.68
N GLY A 12 21.58 8.28 -6.76
CA GLY A 12 21.19 9.65 -7.09
C GLY A 12 19.84 9.75 -7.82
N ALA A 13 19.00 8.71 -7.73
CA ALA A 13 17.70 8.61 -8.40
C ALA A 13 16.53 9.13 -7.54
N VAL A 14 16.84 9.78 -6.41
CA VAL A 14 15.88 10.39 -5.48
C VAL A 14 16.12 11.89 -5.42
N ARG A 15 15.07 12.69 -5.65
CA ARG A 15 15.09 14.12 -5.36
C ARG A 15 14.70 14.33 -3.89
N GLU A 16 15.55 15.04 -3.15
CA GLU A 16 15.31 15.31 -1.73
C GLU A 16 14.72 16.71 -1.52
N ILE A 17 13.61 16.75 -0.77
CA ILE A 17 12.91 17.96 -0.38
C ILE A 17 13.13 18.15 1.12
N THR A 18 14.05 19.06 1.45
CA THR A 18 14.48 19.33 2.84
C THR A 18 13.70 20.45 3.52
N ARG A 19 13.05 21.32 2.72
CA ARG A 19 12.11 22.32 3.24
C ARG A 19 10.88 21.62 3.81
N GLU A 20 10.28 22.22 4.84
CA GLU A 20 8.99 21.75 5.33
C GLU A 20 7.90 21.95 4.27
N VAL A 21 7.03 20.96 4.14
CA VAL A 21 5.93 20.92 3.18
C VAL A 21 4.64 20.53 3.91
N SER A 22 3.54 21.20 3.60
CA SER A 22 2.22 20.83 4.11
C SER A 22 1.74 19.51 3.52
N GLY A 23 1.26 18.60 4.38
CA GLY A 23 0.53 17.39 3.93
C GLY A 23 -0.79 17.72 3.25
N LYS A 24 -1.37 18.89 3.54
CA LYS A 24 -2.56 19.38 2.87
C LYS A 24 -2.18 20.07 1.55
N HIS A 25 -2.47 19.39 0.45
CA HIS A 25 -2.33 19.78 -0.96
C HIS A 25 -0.89 20.02 -1.46
N GLU A 26 -0.03 20.64 -0.66
CA GLU A 26 1.30 21.07 -1.11
C GLU A 26 2.21 19.89 -1.48
N LEU A 27 2.27 18.85 -0.65
CA LEU A 27 3.03 17.63 -0.97
C LEU A 27 2.58 17.04 -2.32
N ALA A 28 1.28 16.93 -2.53
CA ALA A 28 0.72 16.40 -3.76
C ALA A 28 1.04 17.29 -4.98
N ALA A 29 0.96 18.61 -4.82
CA ALA A 29 1.29 19.57 -5.87
C ALA A 29 2.78 19.52 -6.26
N VAL A 30 3.68 19.44 -5.28
CA VAL A 30 5.12 19.29 -5.50
C VAL A 30 5.41 17.97 -6.22
N THR A 31 4.82 16.86 -5.77
CA THR A 31 5.00 15.55 -6.41
C THR A 31 4.51 15.56 -7.86
N GLN A 32 3.31 16.08 -8.14
CA GLN A 32 2.80 16.16 -9.52
C GLN A 32 3.67 17.05 -10.41
N THR A 33 4.18 18.15 -9.87
CA THR A 33 5.08 19.05 -10.62
C THR A 33 6.35 18.32 -10.99
N SER A 34 6.97 17.62 -10.03
CA SER A 34 8.17 16.84 -10.30
C SER A 34 7.93 15.69 -11.27
N GLN A 35 6.76 15.04 -11.21
CA GLN A 35 6.36 13.95 -12.13
C GLN A 35 6.20 14.41 -13.58
N ARG A 36 5.91 15.71 -13.82
CA ARG A 36 5.85 16.29 -15.17
C ARG A 36 7.23 16.53 -15.76
N GLU A 37 8.23 16.76 -14.91
CA GLU A 37 9.60 17.05 -15.33
C GLU A 37 10.49 15.80 -15.41
N SER A 38 10.22 14.81 -14.57
CA SER A 38 11.05 13.61 -14.46
C SER A 38 10.28 12.46 -13.81
N ASP A 39 10.82 11.27 -13.91
CA ASP A 39 10.33 10.10 -13.19
C ASP A 39 11.04 9.89 -11.85
N ALA A 40 11.82 10.85 -11.32
CA ALA A 40 12.58 10.67 -10.09
C ALA A 40 11.67 10.34 -8.89
N ALA A 41 12.11 9.43 -8.03
CA ALA A 41 11.47 9.22 -6.73
C ALA A 41 11.72 10.45 -5.85
N LEU A 42 10.81 10.73 -4.91
CA LEU A 42 10.90 11.92 -4.05
C LEU A 42 11.01 11.50 -2.59
N LEU A 43 11.79 12.24 -1.82
CA LEU A 43 11.84 12.17 -0.36
C LEU A 43 11.51 13.53 0.24
N PHE A 44 10.39 13.62 0.94
CA PHE A 44 10.04 14.76 1.77
C PHE A 44 10.51 14.48 3.20
N HIS A 45 11.57 15.19 3.61
CA HIS A 45 12.16 15.01 4.95
C HIS A 45 11.26 15.54 6.07
N LYS A 46 10.45 16.57 5.78
CA LYS A 46 9.64 17.28 6.76
C LYS A 46 8.25 17.56 6.19
N VAL A 47 7.26 16.84 6.71
CA VAL A 47 5.85 17.08 6.41
C VAL A 47 5.18 17.61 7.67
N THR A 48 4.51 18.75 7.58
CA THR A 48 3.91 19.42 8.75
C THR A 48 3.00 18.46 9.52
N GLY A 49 3.24 18.32 10.83
CA GLY A 49 2.46 17.44 11.71
C GLY A 49 2.77 15.95 11.59
N SER A 50 3.69 15.54 10.72
CA SER A 50 4.12 14.15 10.58
C SER A 50 5.39 13.86 11.39
N ARG A 51 5.43 12.68 12.02
CA ARG A 51 6.67 12.14 12.62
C ARG A 51 7.59 11.46 11.60
N PHE A 52 7.06 11.16 10.42
CA PHE A 52 7.70 10.33 9.41
C PHE A 52 8.03 11.14 8.15
N PRO A 53 9.22 10.94 7.56
CA PRO A 53 9.49 11.34 6.18
C PRO A 53 8.53 10.65 5.22
N VAL A 54 8.19 11.31 4.11
CA VAL A 54 7.30 10.78 3.09
C VAL A 54 8.08 10.52 1.80
N MET A 55 8.03 9.29 1.31
CA MET A 55 8.51 8.93 -0.01
C MET A 55 7.34 8.82 -0.99
N THR A 56 7.52 9.33 -2.22
CA THR A 56 6.51 9.23 -3.29
C THR A 56 7.16 8.92 -4.62
N ASN A 57 6.36 8.55 -5.61
CA ASN A 57 6.79 8.28 -6.99
C ASN A 57 7.79 7.12 -7.10
N ILE A 58 7.68 6.10 -6.25
CA ILE A 58 8.58 4.93 -6.24
C ILE A 58 8.37 4.10 -7.50
N PHE A 59 7.11 3.91 -7.91
CA PHE A 59 6.70 3.07 -9.04
C PHE A 59 6.48 3.85 -10.35
N GLY A 60 6.71 5.18 -10.36
CA GLY A 60 6.45 6.04 -11.52
C GLY A 60 7.42 5.92 -12.70
N SER A 61 8.38 5.01 -12.66
CA SER A 61 9.37 4.81 -13.73
C SER A 61 9.32 3.38 -14.26
N ARG A 62 9.18 3.24 -15.58
CA ARG A 62 9.24 1.93 -16.25
C ARG A 62 10.59 1.24 -16.05
N ALA A 63 11.68 2.01 -16.05
CA ALA A 63 13.02 1.48 -15.79
C ALA A 63 13.12 0.91 -14.37
N ARG A 64 12.54 1.60 -13.38
CA ARG A 64 12.47 1.08 -12.00
C ARG A 64 11.59 -0.16 -11.89
N LEU A 65 10.43 -0.20 -12.56
CA LEU A 65 9.59 -1.41 -12.57
C LEU A 65 10.32 -2.62 -13.18
N MET A 66 11.11 -2.41 -14.24
CA MET A 66 11.94 -3.45 -14.82
C MET A 66 13.04 -3.90 -13.84
N ASP A 67 13.75 -2.97 -13.20
CA ASP A 67 14.78 -3.27 -12.19
C ASP A 67 14.22 -4.10 -11.03
N MET A 68 13.03 -3.76 -10.53
CA MET A 68 12.36 -4.48 -9.43
C MET A 68 12.08 -5.96 -9.72
N ILE A 69 11.89 -6.35 -10.98
CA ILE A 69 11.66 -7.75 -11.38
C ILE A 69 12.88 -8.41 -12.04
N GLY A 70 14.01 -7.68 -12.12
CA GLY A 70 15.21 -8.12 -12.83
C GLY A 70 15.02 -8.25 -14.34
N ALA A 71 14.15 -7.43 -14.94
CA ALA A 71 13.97 -7.36 -16.39
C ALA A 71 15.00 -6.42 -17.04
N GLN A 72 15.20 -6.63 -18.34
CA GLN A 72 15.99 -5.77 -19.23
C GLN A 72 15.05 -4.99 -20.14
N ASP A 73 15.60 -4.03 -20.88
CA ASP A 73 14.82 -3.22 -21.82
C ASP A 73 14.05 -4.11 -22.82
N GLY A 74 12.73 -3.94 -22.84
CA GLY A 74 11.83 -4.69 -23.72
C GLY A 74 11.52 -6.12 -23.26
N SER A 75 12.02 -6.57 -22.11
CA SER A 75 11.78 -7.95 -21.62
C SER A 75 10.82 -8.07 -20.43
N PHE A 76 10.14 -6.99 -20.03
CA PHE A 76 9.23 -6.97 -18.87
C PHE A 76 8.22 -8.14 -18.87
N CYS A 77 7.38 -8.27 -19.90
CA CYS A 77 6.37 -9.34 -19.98
C CYS A 77 7.01 -10.74 -19.97
N ARG A 78 8.14 -10.92 -20.68
CA ARG A 78 8.85 -12.21 -20.69
C ARG A 78 9.32 -12.58 -19.29
N ARG A 79 9.99 -11.64 -18.60
CA ARG A 79 10.49 -11.85 -17.25
C ARG A 79 9.36 -12.09 -16.27
N TRP A 80 8.26 -11.35 -16.40
CA TRP A 80 7.06 -11.55 -15.59
C TRP A 80 6.48 -12.97 -15.74
N VAL A 81 6.32 -13.45 -16.99
CA VAL A 81 5.86 -14.82 -17.27
C VAL A 81 6.82 -15.88 -16.72
N GLU A 82 8.13 -15.68 -16.82
CA GLU A 82 9.14 -16.56 -16.22
C GLU A 82 8.99 -16.64 -14.70
N LEU A 83 8.78 -15.50 -14.04
CA LEU A 83 8.54 -15.42 -12.60
C LEU A 83 7.26 -16.16 -12.22
N MET A 84 6.15 -15.95 -12.92
CA MET A 84 4.88 -16.63 -12.61
C MET A 84 4.99 -18.15 -12.75
N ARG A 85 5.76 -18.63 -13.75
CA ARG A 85 6.03 -20.06 -13.99
C ARG A 85 7.06 -20.68 -13.03
N SER A 86 7.78 -19.85 -12.29
CA SER A 86 8.77 -20.35 -11.32
C SER A 86 8.07 -21.07 -10.16
N PRO A 87 8.74 -22.03 -9.50
CA PRO A 87 8.18 -22.75 -8.36
C PRO A 87 7.66 -21.80 -7.27
N ALA A 88 6.59 -22.22 -6.58
CA ALA A 88 6.09 -21.50 -5.41
C ALA A 88 7.18 -21.39 -4.33
N LEU A 89 7.30 -20.21 -3.74
CA LEU A 89 8.19 -19.95 -2.62
C LEU A 89 7.35 -19.65 -1.39
N ALA A 90 7.08 -20.69 -0.60
CA ALA A 90 6.30 -20.59 0.62
C ALA A 90 6.96 -19.60 1.60
N PRO A 91 6.21 -18.61 2.12
CA PRO A 91 6.74 -17.68 3.10
C PRO A 91 7.24 -18.37 4.38
N GLN A 92 8.19 -17.75 5.06
CA GLN A 92 8.78 -18.25 6.30
C GLN A 92 8.37 -17.36 7.47
N ILE A 93 7.79 -17.96 8.51
CA ILE A 93 7.51 -17.23 9.75
C ILE A 93 8.80 -17.07 10.54
N THR A 94 9.07 -15.84 10.97
CA THR A 94 10.25 -15.45 11.74
C THR A 94 9.85 -14.57 12.93
N ALA A 95 10.79 -14.29 13.82
CA ALA A 95 10.55 -13.36 14.92
C ALA A 95 10.34 -11.93 14.40
N ALA A 96 9.50 -11.17 15.10
CA ALA A 96 9.35 -9.74 14.81
C ALA A 96 10.68 -9.00 15.07
N PRO A 97 10.98 -7.94 14.29
CA PRO A 97 12.18 -7.15 14.52
C PRO A 97 12.05 -6.32 15.80
N ASN A 98 13.18 -6.08 16.46
CA ASN A 98 13.24 -5.42 17.77
C ASN A 98 13.07 -3.89 17.71
N ASP A 99 12.89 -3.32 16.53
CA ASP A 99 12.81 -1.87 16.29
C ASP A 99 11.38 -1.38 16.00
N LEU A 100 10.37 -2.22 16.24
CA LEU A 100 8.97 -1.84 16.14
C LEU A 100 8.53 -1.01 17.36
N GLU A 101 7.75 0.03 17.09
CA GLU A 101 7.08 0.86 18.09
C GLU A 101 5.58 0.98 17.78
N GLU A 102 4.75 0.97 18.82
CA GLU A 102 3.32 1.29 18.70
C GLU A 102 3.15 2.80 18.56
N ILE A 103 2.30 3.21 17.63
CA ILE A 103 2.02 4.61 17.32
C ILE A 103 0.52 4.84 17.21
N LYS A 104 0.13 6.11 17.13
CA LYS A 104 -1.24 6.49 16.79
C LYS A 104 -1.41 6.59 15.28
N LEU A 105 -2.62 6.34 14.78
CA LEU A 105 -2.90 6.51 13.35
C LEU A 105 -2.71 7.98 12.94
N THR A 106 -3.05 8.93 13.82
CA THR A 106 -2.83 10.36 13.55
C THR A 106 -1.37 10.80 13.63
N ASP A 107 -0.44 9.94 14.07
CA ASP A 107 1.00 10.22 13.98
C ASP A 107 1.53 10.10 12.53
N LEU A 108 0.78 9.40 11.67
CA LEU A 108 1.09 9.29 10.25
C LEU A 108 0.87 10.63 9.53
N PRO A 109 1.60 10.89 8.42
CA PRO A 109 1.35 12.06 7.60
C PRO A 109 -0.13 12.18 7.19
N GLN A 110 -0.76 13.28 7.59
CA GLN A 110 -2.15 13.58 7.26
C GLN A 110 -2.21 14.24 5.86
N ILE A 111 -2.15 13.42 4.81
CA ILE A 111 -2.09 13.90 3.42
C ILE A 111 -3.49 14.04 2.82
N THR A 112 -3.86 15.27 2.47
CA THR A 112 -5.04 15.58 1.65
C THR A 112 -4.54 15.94 0.26
N TYR A 113 -4.86 15.14 -0.75
CA TYR A 113 -4.18 15.20 -2.04
C TYR A 113 -4.70 16.34 -2.91
N PHE A 114 -6.02 16.47 -3.00
CA PHE A 114 -6.68 17.47 -3.83
C PHE A 114 -7.63 18.36 -3.02
N GLU A 115 -7.93 19.53 -3.55
CA GLU A 115 -8.65 20.60 -2.86
C GLU A 115 -10.03 20.20 -2.30
N HIS A 116 -10.73 19.28 -2.98
CA HIS A 116 -12.06 18.84 -2.57
C HIS A 116 -12.06 17.44 -1.93
N ASP A 117 -10.90 16.85 -1.64
CA ASP A 117 -10.86 15.60 -0.89
C ASP A 117 -11.49 15.81 0.50
N GLY A 118 -12.30 14.86 0.94
CA GLY A 118 -13.04 14.95 2.20
C GLY A 118 -12.17 14.94 3.46
N GLY A 119 -10.86 14.72 3.34
CA GLY A 119 -9.91 14.70 4.45
C GLY A 119 -8.57 14.06 4.09
N PRO A 120 -7.79 13.62 5.09
CA PRO A 120 -6.55 12.87 4.86
C PRO A 120 -6.81 11.43 4.41
N TYR A 121 -5.99 10.91 3.51
CA TYR A 121 -6.14 9.56 2.95
C TYR A 121 -4.86 8.74 2.96
N LEU A 122 -5.01 7.44 3.20
CA LEU A 122 -4.03 6.42 2.84
C LEU A 122 -4.38 5.90 1.46
N THR A 123 -3.48 6.06 0.49
CA THR A 123 -3.68 5.68 -0.91
C THR A 123 -2.73 4.57 -1.39
N ALA A 124 -1.58 4.42 -0.74
CA ALA A 124 -0.57 3.41 -1.08
C ALA A 124 -0.65 2.14 -0.21
N GLY A 125 -1.62 2.06 0.70
CA GLY A 125 -1.77 0.94 1.63
C GLY A 125 -2.20 -0.34 0.93
N VAL A 126 -1.40 -1.40 1.07
CA VAL A 126 -1.78 -2.75 0.64
C VAL A 126 -2.58 -3.41 1.75
N PHE A 127 -3.85 -3.71 1.51
CA PHE A 127 -4.66 -4.53 2.39
C PHE A 127 -4.27 -5.98 2.25
N LEU A 128 -4.02 -6.63 3.39
CA LEU A 128 -3.92 -8.07 3.55
C LEU A 128 -5.12 -8.55 4.36
N ALA A 129 -5.89 -9.49 3.83
CA ALA A 129 -6.97 -10.16 4.55
C ALA A 129 -7.05 -11.63 4.15
N ARG A 130 -7.59 -12.48 5.02
CA ARG A 130 -7.86 -13.89 4.72
C ARG A 130 -9.34 -14.10 4.47
N GLU A 131 -9.68 -14.99 3.54
CA GLU A 131 -11.08 -15.35 3.32
C GLU A 131 -11.71 -15.97 4.59
N PRO A 132 -12.89 -15.52 5.02
CA PRO A 132 -13.59 -16.07 6.18
C PRO A 132 -13.85 -17.58 6.06
N GLY A 133 -13.40 -18.34 7.07
CA GLY A 133 -13.53 -19.80 7.10
C GLY A 133 -12.30 -20.57 6.61
N GLY A 134 -11.13 -19.93 6.51
CA GLY A 134 -9.84 -20.61 6.32
C GLY A 134 -9.33 -20.67 4.88
N GLY A 135 -9.70 -19.69 4.05
CA GLY A 135 -9.19 -19.62 2.67
C GLY A 135 -7.83 -18.93 2.54
N VAL A 136 -7.50 -18.56 1.31
CA VAL A 136 -6.21 -17.93 0.95
C VAL A 136 -6.17 -16.46 1.40
N PRO A 137 -4.96 -15.92 1.68
CA PRO A 137 -4.80 -14.49 1.83
C PRO A 137 -5.08 -13.78 0.48
N ASN A 138 -5.50 -12.52 0.55
CA ASN A 138 -5.59 -11.61 -0.60
C ASN A 138 -4.81 -10.34 -0.31
N LEU A 139 -4.12 -9.83 -1.33
CA LEU A 139 -3.53 -8.50 -1.34
C LEU A 139 -4.31 -7.56 -2.28
N SER A 140 -4.58 -6.34 -1.85
CA SER A 140 -5.31 -5.36 -2.66
C SER A 140 -5.08 -3.91 -2.23
N PHE A 141 -5.35 -2.95 -3.13
CA PHE A 141 -5.29 -1.53 -2.82
C PHE A 141 -6.69 -0.95 -2.60
N HIS A 142 -6.85 -0.19 -1.52
CA HIS A 142 -8.09 0.49 -1.19
C HIS A 142 -7.80 1.83 -0.52
N ARG A 143 -8.35 2.91 -1.10
CA ARG A 143 -8.27 4.22 -0.44
C ARG A 143 -8.95 4.15 0.92
N SER A 144 -8.31 4.76 1.91
CA SER A 144 -8.79 4.76 3.29
C SER A 144 -8.71 6.16 3.87
N GLN A 145 -9.86 6.79 4.12
CA GLN A 145 -9.95 8.09 4.75
C GLN A 145 -9.62 7.96 6.25
N ILE A 146 -8.72 8.80 6.75
CA ILE A 146 -8.38 8.87 8.17
C ILE A 146 -9.43 9.71 8.90
N ILE A 147 -10.13 9.11 9.87
CA ILE A 147 -11.15 9.79 10.66
C ILE A 147 -10.66 10.06 12.09
N SER A 148 -10.03 9.06 12.71
CA SER A 148 -9.48 9.16 14.07
C SER A 148 -8.45 8.05 14.29
N ASP A 149 -7.83 8.01 15.47
CA ASP A 149 -6.94 6.91 15.88
C ASP A 149 -7.57 5.50 15.85
N LYS A 150 -8.90 5.42 15.79
CA LYS A 150 -9.66 4.16 15.87
C LYS A 150 -10.51 3.88 14.63
N GLU A 151 -10.58 4.79 13.67
CA GLU A 151 -11.49 4.65 12.52
C GLU A 151 -10.83 5.10 11.21
N LEU A 152 -10.88 4.19 10.25
CA LEU A 152 -10.71 4.47 8.82
C LEU A 152 -12.05 4.25 8.10
N ARG A 153 -12.30 5.02 7.05
CA ARG A 153 -13.40 4.74 6.11
C ARG A 153 -12.83 4.29 4.78
N VAL A 154 -13.20 3.08 4.38
CA VAL A 154 -12.54 2.34 3.29
C VAL A 154 -13.51 2.11 2.15
N ARG A 155 -13.08 2.48 0.93
CA ARG A 155 -13.83 2.16 -0.27
C ARG A 155 -13.34 0.85 -0.89
N LEU A 156 -14.23 -0.15 -0.88
CA LEU A 156 -13.98 -1.44 -1.50
C LEU A 156 -14.46 -1.44 -2.96
N GLY A 157 -13.56 -1.75 -3.89
CA GLY A 157 -13.88 -1.87 -5.32
C GLY A 157 -14.73 -3.11 -5.60
N ARG A 158 -15.83 -2.96 -6.34
CA ARG A 158 -16.85 -4.02 -6.51
C ARG A 158 -16.31 -5.36 -7.04
N SER A 159 -15.27 -5.34 -7.86
CA SER A 159 -14.65 -6.53 -8.45
C SER A 159 -13.52 -7.14 -7.62
N HIS A 160 -13.09 -6.49 -6.53
CA HIS A 160 -11.93 -6.94 -5.76
C HIS A 160 -12.28 -8.13 -4.86
N HIS A 161 -11.32 -9.05 -4.66
CA HIS A 161 -11.51 -10.21 -3.77
C HIS A 161 -11.82 -9.78 -2.33
N LEU A 162 -11.20 -8.72 -1.82
CA LEU A 162 -11.50 -8.17 -0.48
C LEU A 162 -12.99 -7.83 -0.31
N THR A 163 -13.66 -7.32 -1.35
CA THR A 163 -15.11 -7.07 -1.33
C THR A 163 -15.92 -8.35 -1.18
N GLN A 164 -15.48 -9.43 -1.85
CA GLN A 164 -16.11 -10.75 -1.71
C GLN A 164 -15.89 -11.34 -0.31
N TYR A 165 -14.68 -11.15 0.24
CA TYR A 165 -14.35 -11.60 1.60
C TYR A 165 -15.21 -10.86 2.63
N GLN A 166 -15.37 -9.55 2.47
CA GLN A 166 -16.22 -8.74 3.33
C GLN A 166 -17.68 -9.17 3.25
N ALA A 167 -18.20 -9.43 2.05
CA ALA A 167 -19.58 -9.91 1.88
C ALA A 167 -19.80 -11.27 2.57
N LYS A 168 -18.81 -12.18 2.51
CA LYS A 168 -18.85 -13.47 3.22
C LYS A 168 -18.82 -13.31 4.73
N ALA A 169 -17.99 -12.39 5.25
CA ALA A 169 -17.94 -12.08 6.68
C ALA A 169 -19.27 -11.48 7.16
N GLU A 170 -19.85 -10.55 6.39
CA GLU A 170 -21.16 -9.94 6.68
C GLU A 170 -22.30 -10.96 6.69
N ALA A 171 -22.30 -11.92 5.76
CA ALA A 171 -23.28 -13.00 5.75
C ALA A 171 -23.23 -13.87 7.02
N ARG A 172 -22.10 -13.84 7.75
CA ARG A 172 -21.91 -14.53 9.04
C ARG A 172 -22.03 -13.60 10.24
N SER A 173 -22.30 -12.30 10.02
CA SER A 173 -22.26 -11.27 11.07
C SER A 173 -20.91 -11.18 11.78
N GLU A 174 -19.83 -11.51 11.08
CA GLU A 174 -18.45 -11.49 11.56
C GLU A 174 -17.72 -10.27 10.98
N ALA A 175 -16.82 -9.67 11.74
CA ALA A 175 -15.92 -8.66 11.21
C ALA A 175 -14.79 -9.33 10.41
N LEU A 176 -14.38 -8.71 9.30
CA LEU A 176 -13.25 -9.20 8.52
C LEU A 176 -11.96 -8.60 9.06
N GLU A 177 -11.10 -9.44 9.64
CA GLU A 177 -9.75 -9.02 10.04
C GLU A 177 -8.89 -8.68 8.82
N ALA A 178 -8.15 -7.58 8.93
CA ALA A 178 -7.26 -7.13 7.88
C ALA A 178 -6.09 -6.31 8.45
N ALA A 179 -4.98 -6.30 7.71
CA ALA A 179 -3.83 -5.45 7.96
C ALA A 179 -3.56 -4.54 6.75
N ILE A 180 -3.32 -3.25 6.98
CA ILE A 180 -2.93 -2.30 5.94
C ILE A 180 -1.42 -2.09 6.05
N LEU A 181 -0.72 -2.42 4.97
CA LEU A 181 0.74 -2.41 4.88
C LEU A 181 1.18 -1.16 4.12
N LEU A 182 1.92 -0.29 4.80
CA LEU A 182 2.53 0.90 4.22
C LEU A 182 4.04 0.69 4.16
N GLY A 183 4.62 0.91 2.98
CA GLY A 183 6.02 0.60 2.71
C GLY A 183 6.42 -0.89 2.79
N PRO A 184 5.61 -1.88 2.35
CA PRO A 184 6.03 -3.28 2.32
C PRO A 184 7.17 -3.54 1.31
N PRO A 185 7.76 -4.75 1.23
CA PRO A 185 8.67 -5.13 0.13
C PRO A 185 8.10 -4.74 -1.24
N VAL A 186 8.95 -4.26 -2.16
CA VAL A 186 8.48 -3.80 -3.49
C VAL A 186 7.85 -4.95 -4.28
N SER A 187 8.36 -6.17 -4.11
CA SER A 187 7.79 -7.41 -4.61
C SER A 187 6.34 -7.63 -4.16
N LEU A 188 6.01 -7.27 -2.91
CA LEU A 188 4.66 -7.36 -2.39
C LEU A 188 3.71 -6.35 -3.05
N VAL A 189 4.17 -5.12 -3.26
CA VAL A 189 3.39 -4.08 -3.95
C VAL A 189 3.09 -4.51 -5.39
N LEU A 190 4.08 -5.07 -6.09
CA LEU A 190 3.91 -5.58 -7.46
C LEU A 190 2.95 -6.79 -7.50
N ALA A 191 3.06 -7.71 -6.54
CA ALA A 191 2.13 -8.84 -6.43
C ALA A 191 0.69 -8.37 -6.17
N ALA A 192 0.49 -7.39 -5.28
CA ALA A 192 -0.82 -6.81 -4.99
C ALA A 192 -1.48 -6.09 -6.19
N ALA A 193 -0.67 -5.64 -7.17
CA ALA A 193 -1.14 -4.99 -8.38
C ALA A 193 -1.39 -5.95 -9.56
N ALA A 194 -0.93 -7.20 -9.44
CA ALA A 194 -1.01 -8.19 -10.51
C ALA A 194 -2.40 -8.86 -10.59
N PRO A 195 -2.81 -9.37 -11.76
CA PRO A 195 -4.09 -10.04 -11.94
C PRO A 195 -3.96 -11.52 -11.51
N ILE A 196 -3.78 -11.75 -10.21
CA ILE A 196 -3.57 -13.08 -9.65
C ILE A 196 -4.93 -13.78 -9.45
N ALA A 197 -5.01 -15.09 -9.73
CA ALA A 197 -6.26 -15.82 -9.60
C ALA A 197 -6.71 -15.94 -8.14
N TYR A 198 -8.02 -16.00 -7.90
CA TYR A 198 -8.64 -16.02 -6.56
C TYR A 198 -8.07 -17.07 -5.58
N HIS A 199 -7.54 -18.19 -6.09
CA HIS A 199 -7.04 -19.31 -5.29
C HIS A 199 -5.52 -19.32 -5.14
N GLU A 200 -4.82 -18.39 -5.77
CA GLU A 200 -3.37 -18.25 -5.67
C GLU A 200 -3.00 -17.33 -4.51
N ASN A 201 -1.83 -17.55 -3.93
CA ASN A 201 -1.33 -16.79 -2.80
C ASN A 201 -0.38 -15.68 -3.28
N GLU A 202 -0.79 -14.43 -3.19
CA GLU A 202 0.02 -13.29 -3.67
C GLU A 202 1.34 -13.15 -2.89
N MET A 203 1.44 -13.69 -1.67
CA MET A 203 2.69 -13.73 -0.90
C MET A 203 3.74 -14.64 -1.55
N GLU A 204 3.32 -15.75 -2.16
CA GLU A 204 4.22 -16.63 -2.90
C GLU A 204 4.69 -15.95 -4.19
N VAL A 205 3.80 -15.23 -4.87
CA VAL A 205 4.15 -14.44 -6.06
C VAL A 205 5.17 -13.36 -5.72
N ALA A 206 4.98 -12.64 -4.62
CA ALA A 206 5.97 -11.69 -4.11
C ALA A 206 7.32 -12.38 -3.81
N GLY A 207 7.31 -13.57 -3.20
CA GLY A 207 8.52 -14.38 -3.01
C GLY A 207 9.23 -14.74 -4.32
N LYS A 208 8.48 -15.08 -5.38
CA LYS A 208 9.05 -15.33 -6.72
C LYS A 208 9.73 -14.09 -7.28
N ILE A 209 9.10 -12.92 -7.17
CA ILE A 209 9.66 -11.64 -7.62
C ILE A 209 10.94 -11.30 -6.86
N GLU A 210 10.94 -11.50 -5.54
CA GLU A 210 12.12 -11.28 -4.68
C GLU A 210 13.25 -12.27 -4.99
N GLY A 211 12.91 -13.49 -5.44
CA GLY A 211 13.84 -14.59 -5.67
C GLY A 211 14.15 -15.42 -4.41
N ASN A 212 13.49 -15.12 -3.29
CA ASN A 212 13.57 -15.87 -2.04
C ASN A 212 12.23 -15.87 -1.30
N PRO A 213 11.97 -16.86 -0.42
CA PRO A 213 10.82 -16.82 0.47
C PRO A 213 10.70 -15.50 1.24
N LEU A 214 9.49 -14.93 1.30
CA LEU A 214 9.21 -13.78 2.14
C LEU A 214 9.34 -14.17 3.61
N LYS A 215 10.01 -13.34 4.40
CA LYS A 215 10.04 -13.45 5.86
C LYS A 215 8.84 -12.72 6.43
N LEU A 216 7.99 -13.44 7.14
CA LEU A 216 6.79 -12.88 7.76
C LEU A 216 6.93 -12.86 9.29
N ARG A 217 6.16 -11.99 9.91
CA ARG A 217 5.93 -11.90 11.35
C ARG A 217 4.43 -11.89 11.61
N ARG A 218 4.01 -12.37 12.78
CA ARG A 218 2.61 -12.28 13.20
C ARG A 218 2.22 -10.82 13.51
N CYS A 219 0.99 -10.48 13.18
CA CYS A 219 0.31 -9.30 13.69
C CYS A 219 0.11 -9.41 15.22
N GLN A 220 -0.12 -8.28 15.87
CA GLN A 220 -0.27 -8.18 17.32
C GLN A 220 -1.70 -8.45 17.80
N THR A 221 -2.70 -8.09 16.99
CA THR A 221 -4.12 -7.99 17.37
C THR A 221 -5.08 -8.68 16.43
N VAL A 222 -4.60 -9.15 15.27
CA VAL A 222 -5.36 -9.92 14.26
C VAL A 222 -4.61 -11.19 13.88
N ASP A 223 -5.31 -12.23 13.42
CA ASP A 223 -4.74 -13.52 13.04
C ASP A 223 -4.19 -13.51 11.60
N LEU A 224 -3.19 -12.65 11.36
CA LEU A 224 -2.52 -12.48 10.07
C LEU A 224 -1.00 -12.43 10.23
N GLU A 225 -0.28 -12.75 9.16
CA GLU A 225 1.15 -12.61 9.06
C GLU A 225 1.56 -11.62 7.97
N VAL A 226 2.40 -10.66 8.34
CA VAL A 226 2.84 -9.55 7.48
C VAL A 226 4.34 -9.63 7.22
N PRO A 227 4.86 -9.08 6.10
CA PRO A 227 6.30 -9.05 5.85
C PRO A 227 7.05 -8.33 6.97
N VAL A 228 8.18 -8.92 7.39
CA VAL A 228 9.06 -8.37 8.45
C VAL A 228 9.53 -6.96 8.10
N ASP A 229 9.84 -6.72 6.83
CA ASP A 229 10.43 -5.47 6.33
C ASP A 229 9.37 -4.41 5.96
N THR A 230 8.11 -4.60 6.37
CA THR A 230 7.07 -3.57 6.22
C THR A 230 7.34 -2.41 7.17
N GLU A 231 7.33 -1.19 6.63
CA GLU A 231 7.64 0.03 7.39
C GLU A 231 6.61 0.34 8.47
N ILE A 232 5.32 0.32 8.11
CA ILE A 232 4.20 0.61 9.00
C ILE A 232 3.06 -0.39 8.73
N VAL A 233 2.49 -0.95 9.80
CA VAL A 233 1.35 -1.87 9.74
C VAL A 233 0.21 -1.33 10.60
N ILE A 234 -0.96 -1.18 9.98
CA ILE A 234 -2.21 -0.84 10.65
C ILE A 234 -3.05 -2.11 10.73
N GLU A 235 -3.34 -2.58 11.93
CA GLU A 235 -4.15 -3.76 12.17
C GLU A 235 -5.57 -3.36 12.56
N GLY A 236 -6.54 -4.21 12.20
CA GLY A 236 -7.93 -3.96 12.56
C GLY A 236 -8.90 -4.85 11.82
N ARG A 237 -10.15 -4.39 11.74
CA ARG A 237 -11.23 -5.16 11.15
C ARG A 237 -12.26 -4.31 10.47
N ILE A 238 -12.77 -4.79 9.34
CA ILE A 238 -13.90 -4.17 8.65
C ILE A 238 -15.19 -4.63 9.33
N LEU A 239 -15.95 -3.68 9.89
CA LEU A 239 -17.14 -3.97 10.68
C LEU A 239 -18.32 -4.40 9.78
N PRO A 240 -19.03 -5.51 10.12
CA PRO A 240 -20.06 -6.04 9.25
C PRO A 240 -21.30 -5.14 9.27
N GLY A 241 -21.82 -4.82 8.08
CA GLY A 241 -23.05 -4.04 7.90
C GLY A 241 -22.96 -2.57 8.28
N LEU A 242 -21.86 -2.12 8.91
CA LEU A 242 -21.67 -0.71 9.25
C LEU A 242 -21.10 0.04 8.04
N ARG A 243 -21.79 1.11 7.65
CA ARG A 243 -21.34 2.06 6.65
C ARG A 243 -21.45 3.49 7.17
N ARG A 244 -20.54 4.36 6.74
CA ARG A 244 -20.52 5.79 7.09
C ARG A 244 -20.08 6.65 5.89
N PRO A 245 -20.44 7.94 5.84
CA PRO A 245 -20.06 8.83 4.74
C PRO A 245 -18.53 8.95 4.58
N GLU A 246 -18.02 8.74 3.37
CA GLU A 246 -16.61 8.94 2.99
C GLU A 246 -16.56 9.65 1.64
N GLY A 247 -15.51 10.44 1.44
CA GLY A 247 -15.36 11.28 0.25
C GLY A 247 -15.82 12.73 0.47
N PRO A 248 -15.91 13.54 -0.60
CA PRO A 248 -15.55 13.16 -1.97
C PRO A 248 -14.04 12.90 -2.09
N PHE A 249 -13.62 12.21 -3.16
CA PHE A 249 -12.20 11.90 -3.37
C PHE A 249 -11.86 11.90 -4.86
N GLY A 250 -10.73 12.50 -5.22
CA GLY A 250 -10.22 12.52 -6.59
C GLY A 250 -9.69 11.14 -7.02
N GLU A 251 -10.38 10.46 -7.94
CA GLU A 251 -9.99 9.13 -8.41
C GLU A 251 -9.11 9.17 -9.68
N PHE A 252 -8.48 8.03 -9.98
CA PHE A 252 -7.55 7.85 -11.10
C PHE A 252 -8.14 8.19 -12.48
N MET A 253 -9.47 8.16 -12.61
CA MET A 253 -10.17 8.53 -13.85
C MET A 253 -10.24 10.05 -14.07
N GLY A 254 -9.71 10.87 -13.16
CA GLY A 254 -9.62 12.32 -13.30
C GLY A 254 -10.86 13.09 -12.85
N TYR A 255 -11.77 12.47 -12.11
CA TYR A 255 -12.94 13.12 -11.52
C TYR A 255 -13.12 12.76 -10.04
N TYR A 256 -13.87 13.60 -9.32
CA TYR A 256 -14.23 13.31 -7.93
C TYR A 256 -15.36 12.30 -7.87
N VAL A 257 -15.15 11.24 -7.09
CA VAL A 257 -16.25 10.40 -6.63
C VAL A 257 -16.97 11.13 -5.49
N PRO A 258 -18.31 11.27 -5.54
CA PRO A 258 -19.06 11.98 -4.51
C PRO A 258 -19.01 11.24 -3.17
N VAL A 259 -19.44 11.94 -2.12
CA VAL A 259 -19.63 11.34 -0.79
C VAL A 259 -20.56 10.14 -0.90
N GLY A 260 -20.19 9.03 -0.28
CA GLY A 260 -21.02 7.83 -0.21
C GLY A 260 -20.80 7.02 1.06
N ASP A 261 -21.74 6.15 1.37
CA ASP A 261 -21.67 5.23 2.50
C ASP A 261 -20.65 4.12 2.21
N ASN A 262 -19.51 4.17 2.88
CA ASN A 262 -18.39 3.24 2.71
C ASN A 262 -18.10 2.48 4.01
N HIS A 263 -17.25 1.46 3.92
CA HIS A 263 -16.99 0.52 5.01
C HIS A 263 -16.22 1.18 6.15
N VAL A 264 -16.55 0.81 7.38
CA VAL A 264 -15.81 1.24 8.58
C VAL A 264 -14.77 0.19 8.91
N PHE A 265 -13.50 0.58 8.91
CA PHE A 265 -12.40 -0.22 9.43
C PHE A 265 -12.05 0.29 10.83
N GLU A 266 -12.27 -0.56 11.83
CA GLU A 266 -11.91 -0.30 13.22
C GLU A 266 -10.46 -0.67 13.44
N VAL A 267 -9.65 0.30 13.87
CA VAL A 267 -8.21 0.13 14.09
C VAL A 267 -7.94 -0.42 15.48
N SER A 268 -7.29 -1.58 15.55
CA SER A 268 -6.89 -2.22 16.81
C SER A 268 -5.48 -1.84 17.24
N ALA A 269 -4.52 -1.78 16.30
CA ALA A 269 -3.13 -1.40 16.56
C ALA A 269 -2.48 -0.71 15.34
N VAL A 270 -1.50 0.16 15.60
CA VAL A 270 -0.61 0.67 14.54
C VAL A 270 0.83 0.51 15.01
N THR A 271 1.63 -0.20 14.22
CA THR A 271 3.05 -0.42 14.49
C THR A 271 3.90 0.15 13.38
N ALA A 272 5.00 0.79 13.74
CA ALA A 272 5.97 1.33 12.79
C ALA A 272 7.38 0.90 13.17
N ARG A 273 8.25 0.75 12.18
CA ARG A 273 9.69 0.66 12.43
C ARG A 273 10.22 2.00 12.91
N ARG A 274 11.23 1.97 13.78
CA ARG A 274 11.95 3.18 14.17
C ARG A 274 12.58 3.83 12.94
N GLY A 275 12.26 5.10 12.70
CA GLY A 275 12.69 5.81 11.50
C GLY A 275 12.00 5.33 10.23
N ALA A 276 10.73 4.89 10.34
CA ALA A 276 9.93 4.46 9.20
C ALA A 276 9.82 5.54 8.11
N LEU A 277 9.74 5.11 6.86
CA LEU A 277 9.41 5.93 5.71
C LEU A 277 7.95 5.67 5.32
N PHE A 278 7.15 6.72 5.24
CA PHE A 278 5.77 6.62 4.79
C PHE A 278 5.70 6.68 3.26
N HIS A 279 5.07 5.70 2.61
CA HIS A 279 4.83 5.75 1.16
C HIS A 279 3.51 6.47 0.87
N GLY A 280 3.60 7.63 0.21
CA GLY A 280 2.44 8.34 -0.34
C GLY A 280 2.34 8.14 -1.85
N LEU A 281 1.13 7.91 -2.34
CA LEU A 281 0.84 7.76 -3.77
C LEU A 281 -0.32 8.68 -4.18
N ILE A 282 -0.20 9.34 -5.32
CA ILE A 282 -1.27 10.22 -5.83
C ILE A 282 -2.10 9.42 -6.83
N CYS A 283 -3.40 9.27 -6.57
CA CYS A 283 -4.30 8.58 -7.49
C CYS A 283 -4.36 9.30 -8.84
N GLY A 284 -4.32 8.53 -9.94
CA GLY A 284 -4.25 9.03 -11.31
C GLY A 284 -2.89 9.60 -11.74
N SER A 285 -1.90 9.60 -10.85
CA SER A 285 -0.55 10.03 -11.20
C SER A 285 0.19 8.98 -12.03
N PRO A 286 1.32 9.34 -12.67
CA PRO A 286 2.17 8.36 -13.35
C PRO A 286 2.56 7.16 -12.47
N GLU A 287 2.77 7.35 -11.16
CA GLU A 287 3.04 6.23 -10.24
C GLU A 287 1.88 5.24 -10.16
N ASP A 288 0.66 5.74 -10.01
CA ASP A 288 -0.56 4.94 -9.92
C ASP A 288 -0.79 4.17 -11.22
N LEU A 289 -0.78 4.89 -12.35
CA LEU A 289 -1.04 4.30 -13.67
C LEU A 289 0.03 3.28 -14.09
N ARG A 290 1.30 3.52 -13.78
CA ARG A 290 2.40 2.59 -14.07
C ARG A 290 2.28 1.29 -13.29
N LEU A 291 1.83 1.36 -12.04
CA LEU A 291 1.61 0.16 -11.25
C LEU A 291 0.47 -0.68 -11.83
N LEU A 292 -0.57 -0.03 -12.38
CA LEU A 292 -1.65 -0.71 -13.13
C LEU A 292 -1.18 -1.32 -14.46
N GLU A 293 -0.07 -0.85 -15.06
CA GLU A 293 0.51 -1.50 -16.25
C GLU A 293 0.98 -2.94 -15.94
N VAL A 294 1.34 -3.23 -14.69
CA VAL A 294 1.66 -4.60 -14.24
C VAL A 294 0.43 -5.52 -14.35
N ALA A 295 -0.78 -4.97 -14.17
CA ALA A 295 -2.03 -5.72 -14.26
C ALA A 295 -2.37 -6.19 -15.68
N VAL A 296 -1.74 -5.61 -16.70
CA VAL A 296 -2.01 -5.90 -18.12
C VAL A 296 -0.82 -6.55 -18.85
N ALA A 297 0.26 -6.87 -18.11
CA ALA A 297 1.49 -7.43 -18.65
C ALA A 297 1.48 -8.96 -18.77
#